data_AF-A0A947MSF7-F1
#
_entry.id   AF-A0A947MSF7-F1
#
_cell.length_a   1.000
_cell.length_b   1.000
_cell.length_c   1.000
_cell.angle_alpha   90.00
_cell.angle_beta   90.00
_cell.angle_gamma   90.00
#
_symmetry.space_group_name_H-M   'P 1'
#
loop_
_entity.id
_entity.type
_entity.pdbx_description
1 polymer ?
#
loop_
_entity_poly.entity_id
_entity_poly.type
_entity_poly.pdbx_seq_one_letter_code
_entity_poly.pdbx_strand_id
1 'polypeptide(L)'
;MTNTGRRPKDEWLLQLNWHGRVADEAATWPLIHRTHRPTDRTLESILGSNRIELRPVGTSLEASRGYAEAAYAFLGVASYPKGLVALCLDPAVTSTLPCTFTPFDTGGVEAGHLKSSHSADELFDRWLGEGQGMLEVAPSWVASLYDSASDYLRSVGGLPRPNRSPATGIDTEGRDARAWAIEVQLHESLDLDRFLNFVVTTPDLARSLPETWDVHLAEDASEDALGAAVARHLTREHDE
;
A
#
# COMPACT_ATOMS: atom_id res chain seq x y z
N MET A 1 24.06 -41.72 4.37
CA MET A 1 22.74 -41.68 5.05
C MET A 1 22.41 -40.23 5.29
N THR A 2 21.50 -39.69 4.49
CA THR A 2 21.05 -38.30 4.55
C THR A 2 20.12 -38.12 5.75
N ASN A 3 20.50 -37.22 6.64
CA ASN A 3 19.73 -36.87 7.83
C ASN A 3 18.54 -35.99 7.38
N THR A 4 17.40 -36.61 7.10
CA THR A 4 16.14 -35.90 6.84
C THR A 4 15.63 -35.31 8.16
N GLY A 5 16.12 -34.12 8.49
CA GLY A 5 15.70 -33.36 9.65
C GLY A 5 14.18 -33.15 9.60
N ARG A 6 13.47 -33.81 10.52
CA ARG A 6 12.10 -33.43 10.87
C ARG A 6 12.17 -31.98 11.36
N ARG A 7 11.57 -31.05 10.62
CA ARG A 7 11.26 -29.72 11.19
C ARG A 7 10.42 -29.96 12.45
N PRO A 8 10.77 -29.38 13.60
CA PRO A 8 10.00 -29.55 14.82
C PRO A 8 8.54 -29.15 14.57
N LYS A 9 7.57 -29.93 15.05
CA LYS A 9 6.14 -29.60 14.95
C LYS A 9 5.82 -28.19 15.47
N ASP A 10 6.66 -27.69 16.37
CA ASP A 10 6.55 -26.36 16.98
C ASP A 10 6.85 -25.23 15.98
N GLU A 11 7.69 -25.47 14.98
CA GLU A 11 8.04 -24.50 13.94
C GLU A 11 6.85 -24.26 12.98
N TRP A 12 6.04 -25.29 12.74
CA TRP A 12 4.80 -25.19 11.95
C TRP A 12 3.69 -24.43 12.68
N LEU A 13 3.55 -24.62 14.00
CA LEU A 13 2.58 -23.87 14.81
C LEU A 13 2.95 -22.39 14.93
N LEU A 14 4.26 -22.07 14.99
CA LEU A 14 4.76 -20.71 14.92
C LEU A 14 4.50 -20.08 13.54
N GLN A 15 4.62 -20.83 12.44
CA GLN A 15 4.31 -20.35 11.09
C GLN A 15 2.81 -20.13 10.84
N LEU A 16 1.93 -20.96 11.39
CA LEU A 16 0.47 -20.78 11.29
C LEU A 16 -0.02 -19.58 12.11
N ASN A 17 0.50 -19.42 13.34
CA ASN A 17 0.23 -18.24 14.15
C ASN A 17 0.82 -16.95 13.55
N TRP A 18 1.88 -17.07 12.77
CA TRP A 18 2.50 -15.96 12.05
C TRP A 18 1.59 -15.41 10.95
N HIS A 19 1.13 -16.23 10.02
CA HIS A 19 0.25 -15.76 8.94
C HIS A 19 -1.06 -15.17 9.49
N GLY A 20 -1.61 -15.75 10.56
CA GLY A 20 -2.78 -15.19 11.24
C GLY A 20 -2.51 -13.80 11.82
N ARG A 21 -1.39 -13.61 12.53
CA ARG A 21 -1.03 -12.29 13.09
C ARG A 21 -0.73 -11.24 12.02
N VAL A 22 -0.06 -11.61 10.92
CA VAL A 22 0.10 -10.68 9.77
C VAL A 22 -1.25 -10.33 9.17
N ALA A 23 -2.18 -11.28 9.14
CA ALA A 23 -3.50 -11.04 8.60
C ALA A 23 -4.31 -10.08 9.43
N ASP A 24 -4.33 -10.29 10.73
CA ASP A 24 -4.99 -9.41 11.67
C ASP A 24 -4.39 -7.99 11.59
N GLU A 25 -3.06 -7.88 11.48
CA GLU A 25 -2.37 -6.58 11.37
C GLU A 25 -2.58 -5.90 10.00
N ALA A 26 -2.45 -6.65 8.90
CA ALA A 26 -2.58 -6.07 7.56
C ALA A 26 -4.00 -5.62 7.26
N ALA A 27 -5.00 -6.18 7.94
CA ALA A 27 -6.39 -5.76 7.85
C ALA A 27 -6.66 -4.38 8.47
N THR A 28 -5.81 -3.92 9.40
CA THR A 28 -5.97 -2.60 10.06
C THR A 28 -5.18 -1.49 9.38
N TRP A 29 -4.31 -1.85 8.43
CA TRP A 29 -3.45 -0.88 7.75
C TRP A 29 -4.24 0.05 6.85
N PRO A 30 -4.06 1.38 6.96
CA PRO A 30 -4.77 2.32 6.11
C PRO A 30 -4.35 2.16 4.66
N LEU A 31 -5.28 2.48 3.76
CA LEU A 31 -4.98 2.74 2.37
C LEU A 31 -4.40 4.12 2.20
N ILE A 32 -3.33 4.25 1.43
CA ILE A 32 -2.58 5.49 1.34
C ILE A 32 -2.79 6.12 -0.01
N HIS A 33 -3.54 7.22 -0.03
CA HIS A 33 -3.71 8.07 -1.20
C HIS A 33 -2.70 9.22 -1.19
N ARG A 34 -2.10 9.51 -2.34
CA ARG A 34 -1.02 10.50 -2.47
C ARG A 34 -1.51 11.75 -3.20
N THR A 35 -1.12 12.92 -2.72
CA THR A 35 -1.63 14.19 -3.28
C THR A 35 -0.65 14.90 -4.23
N HIS A 36 0.37 14.23 -4.78
CA HIS A 36 1.44 14.92 -5.54
C HIS A 36 1.54 14.51 -7.01
N ARG A 37 1.32 15.48 -7.92
CA ARG A 37 2.27 15.88 -8.99
C ARG A 37 2.21 17.41 -9.22
N PRO A 38 3.30 18.07 -9.67
CA PRO A 38 3.30 19.51 -10.01
C PRO A 38 2.34 19.90 -11.15
N THR A 39 1.82 18.92 -11.90
CA THR A 39 0.91 19.09 -13.04
C THR A 39 -0.48 18.53 -12.77
N ASP A 40 -0.74 18.01 -11.56
CA ASP A 40 -2.01 17.40 -11.17
C ASP A 40 -2.72 18.20 -10.06
N ARG A 41 -3.99 17.85 -9.83
CA ARG A 41 -4.80 18.37 -8.73
C ARG A 41 -4.03 18.31 -7.41
N THR A 42 -3.83 19.49 -6.84
CA THR A 42 -3.08 19.73 -5.62
C THR A 42 -3.89 19.29 -4.40
N LEU A 43 -3.23 19.15 -3.26
CA LEU A 43 -3.88 19.07 -1.95
C LEU A 43 -5.02 20.09 -1.81
N GLU A 44 -4.84 21.29 -2.36
CA GLU A 44 -5.84 22.37 -2.35
C GLU A 44 -7.14 21.98 -3.08
N SER A 45 -7.07 21.22 -4.18
CA SER A 45 -8.27 20.72 -4.86
C SER A 45 -9.04 19.74 -3.98
N ILE A 46 -8.32 18.87 -3.27
CA ILE A 46 -8.93 17.89 -2.36
C ILE A 46 -9.56 18.62 -1.16
N LEU A 47 -8.85 19.61 -0.60
CA LEU A 47 -9.36 20.45 0.49
C LEU A 47 -10.60 21.25 0.06
N GLY A 48 -10.62 21.76 -1.17
CA GLY A 48 -11.73 22.56 -1.69
C GLY A 48 -12.99 21.75 -2.00
N SER A 49 -12.86 20.50 -2.46
CA SER A 49 -13.99 19.62 -2.76
C SER A 49 -14.36 18.69 -1.61
N ASN A 50 -13.47 18.53 -0.63
CA ASN A 50 -13.47 17.49 0.38
C ASN A 50 -13.53 16.06 -0.18
N ARG A 51 -12.99 15.88 -1.39
CA ARG A 51 -13.10 14.63 -2.14
C ARG A 51 -11.82 14.26 -2.86
N ILE A 52 -11.56 12.96 -2.92
CA ILE A 52 -10.60 12.41 -3.89
C ILE A 52 -11.37 12.15 -5.17
N GLU A 53 -11.05 12.93 -6.20
CA GLU A 53 -11.67 12.77 -7.52
C GLU A 53 -10.95 11.73 -8.37
N LEU A 54 -11.74 11.04 -9.20
CA LEU A 54 -11.24 10.04 -10.13
C LEU A 54 -10.37 10.65 -11.22
N ARG A 55 -9.46 9.83 -11.74
CA ARG A 55 -8.64 10.11 -12.92
C ARG A 55 -8.84 9.02 -13.94
N PRO A 56 -8.64 9.31 -15.25
CA PRO A 56 -8.58 8.25 -16.24
C PRO A 56 -7.70 7.10 -15.77
N VAL A 57 -8.18 5.88 -15.91
CA VAL A 57 -7.40 4.70 -15.53
C VAL A 57 -6.06 4.71 -16.27
N GLY A 58 -4.99 4.38 -15.54
CA GLY A 58 -3.63 4.33 -16.07
C GLY A 58 -3.45 3.18 -17.05
N THR A 59 -4.20 2.08 -16.86
CA THR A 59 -3.99 0.85 -17.62
C THR A 59 -5.07 0.63 -18.70
N SER A 60 -4.64 0.15 -19.87
CA SER A 60 -5.54 -0.27 -20.96
C SER A 60 -6.45 -1.44 -20.55
N LEU A 61 -6.03 -2.23 -19.56
CA LEU A 61 -6.78 -3.37 -19.06
C LEU A 61 -7.95 -2.95 -18.15
N GLU A 62 -7.76 -2.01 -17.24
CA GLU A 62 -8.87 -1.40 -16.48
C GLU A 62 -9.93 -0.85 -17.45
N ALA A 63 -9.49 -0.18 -18.51
CA ALA A 63 -10.37 0.31 -19.57
C ALA A 63 -11.11 -0.83 -20.29
N SER A 64 -10.44 -1.95 -20.56
CA SER A 64 -11.06 -3.14 -21.18
C SER A 64 -12.12 -3.80 -20.29
N ARG A 65 -12.02 -3.64 -18.96
CA ARG A 65 -13.03 -4.09 -17.98
C ARG A 65 -14.17 -3.10 -17.78
N GLY A 66 -14.17 -1.98 -18.52
CA GLY A 66 -15.22 -0.97 -18.46
C GLY A 66 -15.00 0.11 -17.41
N TYR A 67 -13.84 0.13 -16.74
CA TYR A 67 -13.48 1.19 -15.82
C TYR A 67 -12.85 2.34 -16.59
N ALA A 68 -13.50 3.49 -16.59
CA ALA A 68 -12.98 4.68 -17.27
C ALA A 68 -12.03 5.47 -16.37
N GLU A 69 -12.31 5.48 -15.06
CA GLU A 69 -11.58 6.31 -14.10
C GLU A 69 -11.37 5.59 -12.76
N ALA A 70 -10.31 5.96 -12.03
CA ALA A 70 -9.97 5.46 -10.72
C ALA A 70 -9.25 6.53 -9.87
N ALA A 71 -9.42 6.43 -8.55
CA ALA A 71 -8.53 7.01 -7.55
C ALA A 71 -7.59 5.93 -7.03
N TYR A 72 -6.29 6.20 -7.04
CA TYR A 72 -5.28 5.22 -6.66
C TYR A 72 -4.91 5.37 -5.19
N ALA A 73 -4.89 4.25 -4.48
CA ALA A 73 -4.38 4.13 -3.12
C ALA A 73 -3.48 2.91 -3.00
N PHE A 74 -2.69 2.84 -1.93
CA PHE A 74 -1.73 1.76 -1.71
C PHE A 74 -1.92 1.15 -0.34
N LEU A 75 -1.94 -0.18 -0.28
CA LEU A 75 -1.90 -0.95 0.96
C LEU A 75 -0.51 -1.55 1.15
N GLY A 76 -0.01 -1.46 2.38
CA GLY A 76 1.12 -2.24 2.83
C GLY A 76 2.41 -1.47 3.06
N VAL A 77 3.36 -2.18 3.67
CA VAL A 77 4.62 -1.62 4.14
C VAL A 77 5.69 -1.79 3.06
N ALA A 78 6.54 -0.77 2.97
CA ALA A 78 7.78 -0.69 2.20
C ALA A 78 7.71 -0.07 0.80
N SER A 79 6.57 0.50 0.40
CA SER A 79 6.53 1.56 -0.62
C SER A 79 5.52 2.61 -0.26
N TYR A 80 6.00 3.72 0.27
CA TYR A 80 5.21 4.93 0.32
C TYR A 80 5.75 5.84 -0.79
N PRO A 81 5.30 5.63 -2.03
CA PRO A 81 5.88 6.31 -3.18
C PRO A 81 5.69 7.84 -3.10
N LYS A 82 6.53 8.64 -3.77
CA LYS A 82 6.68 10.10 -3.57
C LYS A 82 5.33 10.81 -3.52
N GLY A 83 5.12 11.54 -2.42
CA GLY A 83 4.00 12.43 -2.17
C GLY A 83 4.49 13.62 -1.35
N LEU A 84 3.79 14.76 -1.37
CA LEU A 84 4.01 15.82 -0.38
C LEU A 84 3.09 15.62 0.83
N VAL A 85 1.92 15.00 0.60
CA VAL A 85 0.95 14.60 1.61
C VAL A 85 0.45 13.19 1.28
N ALA A 86 0.27 12.40 2.33
CA ALA A 86 -0.39 11.10 2.30
C ALA A 86 -1.71 11.21 3.09
N LEU A 87 -2.82 10.95 2.41
CA LEU A 87 -4.14 10.76 3.04
C LEU A 87 -4.29 9.28 3.35
N CYS A 88 -4.43 8.94 4.62
CA CYS A 88 -4.53 7.57 5.09
C CYS A 88 -6.02 7.26 5.29
N LEU A 89 -6.56 6.36 4.48
CA LEU A 89 -7.97 6.02 4.38
C LEU A 89 -8.27 4.68 5.08
N ASP A 90 -9.48 4.53 5.60
CA ASP A 90 -10.02 3.31 6.15
C ASP A 90 -10.11 2.22 5.06
N PRO A 91 -9.50 1.03 5.26
CA PRO A 91 -9.62 -0.11 4.35
C PRO A 91 -11.05 -0.55 4.08
N ALA A 92 -11.99 -0.26 4.99
CA ALA A 92 -13.42 -0.53 4.82
C ALA A 92 -13.98 0.10 3.54
N VAL A 93 -13.33 1.14 2.98
CA VAL A 93 -13.70 1.71 1.68
C VAL A 93 -13.79 0.64 0.58
N THR A 94 -12.90 -0.35 0.59
CA THR A 94 -12.86 -1.46 -0.40
C THR A 94 -14.06 -2.40 -0.30
N SER A 95 -14.73 -2.43 0.84
CA SER A 95 -15.96 -3.19 1.05
C SER A 95 -17.20 -2.44 0.55
N THR A 96 -17.10 -1.12 0.41
CA THR A 96 -18.24 -0.23 0.15
C THR A 96 -18.29 0.35 -1.25
N LEU A 97 -17.16 0.38 -1.96
CA LEU A 97 -17.04 0.97 -3.29
C LEU A 97 -16.52 -0.04 -4.32
N PRO A 98 -16.91 0.09 -5.60
CA PRO A 98 -16.30 -0.67 -6.68
C PRO A 98 -14.80 -0.37 -6.74
N CYS A 99 -13.99 -1.43 -6.67
CA CYS A 99 -12.55 -1.30 -6.70
C CYS A 99 -11.86 -2.57 -7.18
N THR A 100 -10.67 -2.40 -7.74
CA THR A 100 -9.76 -3.50 -8.07
C THR A 100 -8.46 -3.37 -7.29
N PHE A 101 -7.65 -4.43 -7.30
CA PHE A 101 -6.31 -4.39 -6.73
C PHE A 101 -5.31 -5.22 -7.53
N THR A 102 -4.04 -4.85 -7.38
CA THR A 102 -2.86 -5.61 -7.85
C THR A 102 -1.79 -5.63 -6.76
N PRO A 103 -1.05 -6.73 -6.56
CA PRO A 103 0.01 -6.83 -5.55
C PRO A 103 1.33 -6.17 -5.98
N PHE A 104 1.25 -5.02 -6.68
CA PHE A 104 2.36 -4.18 -7.13
C PHE A 104 1.84 -2.84 -7.70
N ASP A 105 2.71 -1.83 -7.75
CA ASP A 105 2.48 -0.55 -8.45
C ASP A 105 2.45 -0.76 -9.96
N THR A 106 1.26 -0.57 -10.54
CA THR A 106 1.00 -0.83 -11.96
C THR A 106 1.68 0.20 -12.85
N GLY A 107 1.65 1.47 -12.45
CA GLY A 107 2.31 2.57 -13.15
C GLY A 107 3.85 2.46 -13.09
N GLY A 108 4.39 1.86 -12.04
CA GLY A 108 5.80 1.51 -11.94
C GLY A 108 6.26 0.52 -13.03
N VAL A 109 5.41 -0.45 -13.37
CA VAL A 109 5.66 -1.41 -14.46
C VAL A 109 5.57 -0.71 -15.82
N GLU A 110 4.50 0.04 -16.07
CA GLU A 110 4.29 0.71 -17.36
C GLU A 110 5.38 1.74 -17.69
N ALA A 111 5.84 2.49 -16.69
CA ALA A 111 6.92 3.45 -16.84
C ALA A 111 8.33 2.81 -16.91
N GLY A 112 8.42 1.48 -16.85
CA GLY A 112 9.68 0.73 -16.90
C GLY A 112 10.57 0.89 -15.67
N HIS A 113 10.00 1.39 -14.56
CA HIS A 113 10.70 1.46 -13.29
C HIS A 113 10.84 0.10 -12.61
N LEU A 114 9.81 -0.74 -12.78
CA LEU A 114 9.81 -2.14 -12.40
C LEU A 114 10.05 -2.97 -13.67
N LYS A 115 11.01 -3.89 -13.61
CA LYS A 115 11.29 -4.81 -14.72
C LYS A 115 10.52 -6.10 -14.50
N SER A 116 10.16 -6.81 -15.55
CA SER A 116 9.56 -8.13 -15.45
C SER A 116 10.03 -9.02 -16.59
N SER A 117 10.11 -10.32 -16.32
CA SER A 117 10.24 -11.35 -17.35
C SER A 117 8.94 -11.59 -18.13
N HIS A 118 7.84 -11.02 -17.67
CA HIS A 118 6.52 -11.05 -18.28
C HIS A 118 6.16 -9.66 -18.81
N SER A 119 5.25 -9.62 -19.78
CA SER A 119 4.62 -8.35 -20.16
C SER A 119 3.75 -7.82 -19.03
N ALA A 120 3.51 -6.50 -19.01
CA ALA A 120 2.62 -5.88 -18.02
C ALA A 120 1.21 -6.50 -18.09
N ASP A 121 0.68 -6.70 -19.29
CA ASP A 121 -0.62 -7.33 -19.54
C ASP A 121 -0.71 -8.75 -18.92
N GLU A 122 0.32 -9.58 -19.10
CA GLU A 122 0.37 -10.92 -18.49
C GLU A 122 0.38 -10.87 -16.95
N LEU A 123 1.06 -9.88 -16.37
CA LEU A 123 1.03 -9.68 -14.92
C LEU A 123 -0.35 -9.24 -14.45
N PHE A 124 -0.97 -8.29 -15.15
CA PHE A 124 -2.28 -7.78 -14.77
C PHE A 124 -3.37 -8.85 -14.88
N ASP A 125 -3.44 -9.59 -15.99
CA ASP A 125 -4.42 -10.67 -16.15
C ASP A 125 -4.30 -11.74 -15.06
N ARG A 126 -3.08 -11.98 -14.59
CA ARG A 126 -2.80 -12.95 -13.54
C ARG A 126 -3.20 -12.47 -12.14
N TRP A 127 -3.04 -11.18 -11.86
CA TRP A 127 -3.05 -10.66 -10.49
C TRP A 127 -4.19 -9.68 -10.18
N LEU A 128 -4.90 -9.18 -11.19
CA LEU A 128 -5.99 -8.22 -11.01
C LEU A 128 -7.20 -8.90 -10.36
N GLY A 129 -7.50 -8.52 -9.13
CA GLY A 129 -8.65 -9.02 -8.36
C GLY A 129 -9.65 -7.93 -7.99
N GLU A 130 -10.81 -8.36 -7.48
CA GLU A 130 -11.81 -7.47 -6.88
C GLU A 130 -11.31 -6.95 -5.53
N GLY A 131 -11.50 -5.66 -5.24
CA GLY A 131 -10.91 -5.03 -4.06
C GLY A 131 -11.39 -5.60 -2.72
N GLN A 132 -12.58 -6.20 -2.63
CA GLN A 132 -13.02 -6.94 -1.44
C GLN A 132 -12.09 -8.12 -1.10
N GLY A 133 -11.50 -8.77 -2.11
CA GLY A 133 -10.55 -9.87 -1.93
C GLY A 133 -9.15 -9.40 -1.55
N MET A 134 -8.87 -8.10 -1.59
CA MET A 134 -7.55 -7.54 -1.28
C MET A 134 -7.13 -7.87 0.15
N LEU A 135 -8.03 -7.70 1.14
CA LEU A 135 -7.70 -7.95 2.56
C LEU A 135 -7.44 -9.43 2.87
N GLU A 136 -7.92 -10.35 2.03
CA GLU A 136 -7.60 -11.78 2.14
C GLU A 136 -6.21 -12.09 1.55
N VAL A 137 -5.82 -11.36 0.50
CA VAL A 137 -4.57 -11.57 -0.23
C VAL A 137 -3.39 -10.85 0.43
N ALA A 138 -3.62 -9.64 0.93
CA ALA A 138 -2.59 -8.77 1.49
C ALA A 138 -1.76 -9.42 2.61
N PRO A 139 -2.34 -10.16 3.56
CA PRO A 139 -1.58 -10.83 4.60
C PRO A 139 -0.59 -11.85 4.08
N SER A 140 -1.07 -12.72 3.19
CA SER A 140 -0.26 -13.79 2.60
C SER A 140 0.82 -13.21 1.70
N TRP A 141 0.47 -12.15 0.97
CA TRP A 141 1.41 -11.38 0.17
C TRP A 141 2.54 -10.82 1.03
N VAL A 142 2.22 -10.04 2.06
CA VAL A 142 3.19 -9.43 2.98
C VAL A 142 4.03 -10.49 3.66
N ALA A 143 3.41 -11.54 4.21
CA ALA A 143 4.13 -12.63 4.87
C ALA A 143 5.14 -13.32 3.95
N SER A 144 4.91 -13.34 2.63
CA SER A 144 5.85 -13.91 1.65
C SER A 144 7.12 -13.06 1.46
N LEU A 145 7.07 -11.77 1.80
CA LEU A 145 8.17 -10.83 1.61
C LEU A 145 9.21 -10.87 2.75
N TYR A 146 8.86 -11.43 3.91
CA TYR A 146 9.71 -11.47 5.11
C TYR A 146 10.11 -12.90 5.49
N ASP A 147 11.30 -13.05 6.08
CA ASP A 147 11.78 -14.35 6.55
C ASP A 147 11.12 -14.77 7.87
N SER A 148 10.69 -13.81 8.70
CA SER A 148 10.07 -14.09 10.00
C SER A 148 9.15 -12.97 10.48
N ALA A 149 8.36 -13.31 11.52
CA ALA A 149 7.45 -12.37 12.17
C ALA A 149 8.14 -11.18 12.81
N SER A 150 9.27 -11.43 13.43
CA SER A 150 10.06 -10.40 14.08
C SER A 150 10.70 -9.46 13.06
N ASP A 151 11.06 -9.94 11.87
CA ASP A 151 11.62 -9.08 10.82
C ASP A 151 10.58 -8.11 10.28
N TYR A 152 9.36 -8.62 10.06
CA TYR A 152 8.22 -7.80 9.71
C TYR A 152 7.87 -6.80 10.81
N LEU A 153 7.69 -7.22 12.06
CA LEU A 153 7.32 -6.32 13.16
C LEU A 153 8.40 -5.26 13.43
N ARG A 154 9.69 -5.58 13.21
CA ARG A 154 10.76 -4.56 13.23
C ARG A 154 10.73 -3.62 12.04
N SER A 155 10.11 -4.05 10.93
CA SER A 155 9.91 -3.20 9.76
C SER A 155 8.73 -2.24 9.90
N VAL A 156 7.69 -2.66 10.63
CA VAL A 156 6.63 -1.79 11.12
C VAL A 156 7.26 -0.87 12.18
N GLY A 157 7.72 0.31 11.77
CA GLY A 157 8.36 1.30 12.64
C GLY A 157 9.77 1.75 12.24
N GLY A 158 10.37 1.20 11.18
CA GLY A 158 11.67 1.70 10.75
C GLY A 158 12.45 0.91 9.71
N LEU A 159 12.01 0.94 8.45
CA LEU A 159 12.89 0.88 7.27
C LEU A 159 13.87 -0.31 7.05
N PRO A 160 13.67 -1.57 7.50
CA PRO A 160 14.26 -2.68 6.76
C PRO A 160 13.31 -3.03 5.60
N ARG A 161 13.88 -2.99 4.40
CA ARG A 161 13.28 -3.56 3.18
C ARG A 161 12.90 -5.04 3.44
N PRO A 162 11.91 -5.59 2.75
CA PRO A 162 11.60 -7.00 2.88
C PRO A 162 12.81 -7.87 2.51
N ASN A 163 12.88 -9.05 3.11
CA ASN A 163 13.97 -10.01 2.89
C ASN A 163 13.98 -10.55 1.46
N ARG A 164 12.82 -10.55 0.80
CA ARG A 164 12.59 -11.23 -0.48
C ARG A 164 11.94 -10.33 -1.51
N SER A 165 12.22 -10.64 -2.76
CA SER A 165 11.46 -10.07 -3.87
C SER A 165 10.05 -10.65 -3.90
N PRO A 166 9.07 -9.84 -4.33
CA PRO A 166 7.68 -10.23 -4.45
C PRO A 166 7.53 -11.38 -5.45
N ALA A 167 6.65 -12.34 -5.14
CA ALA A 167 6.40 -13.51 -5.97
C ALA A 167 5.51 -13.21 -7.20
N THR A 168 5.59 -12.00 -7.75
CA THR A 168 4.81 -11.54 -8.91
C THR A 168 5.49 -11.78 -10.24
N GLY A 169 6.78 -12.14 -10.27
CA GLY A 169 7.56 -12.16 -11.51
C GLY A 169 8.05 -10.76 -11.92
N ILE A 170 7.98 -9.80 -11.01
CA ILE A 170 8.60 -8.48 -11.13
C ILE A 170 10.03 -8.58 -10.61
N ASP A 171 10.98 -8.26 -11.47
CA ASP A 171 12.38 -8.08 -11.11
C ASP A 171 12.61 -6.65 -10.63
N THR A 172 13.10 -6.54 -9.41
CA THR A 172 13.57 -5.29 -8.82
C THR A 172 15.09 -5.26 -8.88
N GLU A 173 15.67 -5.02 -10.06
CA GLU A 173 17.13 -4.84 -10.21
C GLU A 173 17.70 -3.82 -9.20
N GLY A 174 16.86 -2.91 -8.68
CA GLY A 174 17.20 -1.84 -7.76
C GLY A 174 16.60 -1.89 -6.34
N ARG A 175 16.02 -3.01 -5.88
CA ARG A 175 15.31 -3.06 -4.57
C ARG A 175 14.25 -1.94 -4.46
N ASP A 176 13.49 -1.74 -5.52
CA ASP A 176 12.48 -0.70 -5.62
C ASP A 176 11.27 -1.07 -4.76
N ALA A 177 11.00 -0.18 -3.82
CA ALA A 177 9.86 -0.21 -2.93
C ALA A 177 8.56 -0.57 -3.64
N ARG A 178 8.29 0.04 -4.81
CA ARG A 178 7.03 -0.03 -5.56
C ARG A 178 6.59 -1.45 -5.92
N ALA A 179 7.49 -2.41 -5.92
CA ALA A 179 7.16 -3.82 -6.16
C ALA A 179 6.47 -4.50 -4.96
N TRP A 180 6.52 -3.90 -3.77
CA TRP A 180 6.06 -4.52 -2.52
C TRP A 180 4.70 -4.01 -2.04
N ALA A 181 4.23 -2.87 -2.56
CA ALA A 181 2.92 -2.34 -2.24
C ALA A 181 1.82 -3.03 -3.05
N ILE A 182 0.64 -3.14 -2.45
CA ILE A 182 -0.58 -3.50 -3.15
C ILE A 182 -1.22 -2.21 -3.62
N GLU A 183 -1.38 -2.06 -4.93
CA GLU A 183 -2.10 -0.94 -5.50
C GLU A 183 -3.59 -1.26 -5.51
N VAL A 184 -4.41 -0.27 -5.13
CA VAL A 184 -5.85 -0.34 -5.08
C VAL A 184 -6.41 0.78 -5.95
N GLN A 185 -7.30 0.42 -6.86
CA GLN A 185 -7.97 1.35 -7.76
C GLN A 185 -9.43 1.47 -7.35
N LEU A 186 -9.81 2.65 -6.85
CA LEU A 186 -11.16 2.95 -6.38
C LEU A 186 -11.91 3.63 -7.55
N HIS A 187 -12.93 2.99 -8.09
CA HIS A 187 -13.60 3.44 -9.33
C HIS A 187 -14.74 4.44 -9.08
N GLU A 188 -14.86 4.96 -7.86
CA GLU A 188 -15.81 6.00 -7.47
C GLU A 188 -15.12 7.08 -6.62
N SER A 189 -15.53 8.35 -6.79
CA SER A 189 -14.98 9.48 -6.04
C SER A 189 -15.25 9.35 -4.53
N LEU A 190 -14.23 9.62 -3.72
CA LEU A 190 -14.26 9.38 -2.27
C LEU A 190 -14.58 10.66 -1.52
N ASP A 191 -15.57 10.61 -0.62
CA ASP A 191 -15.78 11.67 0.36
C ASP A 191 -14.83 11.45 1.54
N LEU A 192 -13.93 12.40 1.80
CA LEU A 192 -12.88 12.23 2.80
C LEU A 192 -13.43 12.02 4.20
N ASP A 193 -14.45 12.77 4.61
CA ASP A 193 -15.02 12.68 5.97
C ASP A 193 -15.55 11.28 6.32
N ARG A 194 -15.82 10.44 5.31
CA ARG A 194 -16.34 9.09 5.52
C ARG A 194 -15.24 8.05 5.74
N PHE A 195 -14.04 8.29 5.19
CA PHE A 195 -13.00 7.28 5.09
C PHE A 195 -11.63 7.76 5.54
N LEU A 196 -11.42 9.04 5.83
CA LEU A 196 -10.12 9.54 6.25
C LEU A 196 -9.84 9.12 7.70
N ASN A 197 -8.77 8.37 7.90
CA ASN A 197 -8.27 8.01 9.22
C ASN A 197 -7.37 9.13 9.75
N PHE A 198 -6.32 9.46 8.99
CA PHE A 198 -5.35 10.50 9.37
C PHE A 198 -4.58 11.01 8.14
N VAL A 199 -3.78 12.04 8.34
CA VAL A 199 -2.93 12.64 7.30
C VAL A 199 -1.47 12.65 7.74
N VAL A 200 -0.57 12.30 6.83
CA VAL A 200 0.88 12.47 7.03
C VAL A 200 1.40 13.53 6.09
N THR A 201 2.15 14.49 6.63
CA THR A 201 2.66 15.64 5.87
C THR A 201 3.92 16.22 6.52
N THR A 202 4.57 17.17 5.83
CA THR A 202 5.64 17.97 6.44
C THR A 202 5.08 19.11 7.32
N PRO A 203 5.87 19.63 8.28
CA PRO A 203 5.43 20.71 9.19
C PRO A 203 4.93 21.98 8.49
N ASP A 204 5.47 22.31 7.32
CA ASP A 204 5.06 23.53 6.60
C ASP A 204 3.66 23.41 6.00
N LEU A 205 3.31 22.23 5.48
CA LEU A 205 2.01 21.95 4.89
C LEU A 205 0.93 21.66 5.94
N ALA A 206 1.31 21.15 7.11
CA ALA A 206 0.39 20.88 8.22
C ALA A 206 -0.41 22.13 8.63
N ARG A 207 0.18 23.32 8.53
CA ARG A 207 -0.47 24.60 8.88
C ARG A 207 -1.65 24.97 7.98
N SER A 208 -1.72 24.41 6.78
CA SER A 208 -2.80 24.64 5.81
C SER A 208 -3.90 23.58 5.87
N LEU A 209 -3.76 22.55 6.71
CA LEU A 209 -4.76 21.50 6.86
C LEU A 209 -5.87 21.92 7.83
N PRO A 210 -7.09 21.40 7.66
CA PRO A 210 -8.17 21.59 8.63
C PRO A 210 -7.76 21.12 10.03
N GLU A 211 -8.09 21.90 11.06
CA GLU A 211 -7.80 21.55 12.47
C GLU A 211 -8.52 20.28 12.94
N THR A 212 -9.57 19.87 12.23
CA THR A 212 -10.37 18.67 12.52
C THR A 212 -9.71 17.38 12.06
N TRP A 213 -8.64 17.45 11.27
CA TRP A 213 -7.93 16.27 10.79
C TRP A 213 -6.90 15.82 11.81
N ASP A 214 -6.74 14.50 11.97
CA ASP A 214 -5.62 13.94 12.71
C ASP A 214 -4.35 14.03 11.84
N VAL A 215 -3.40 14.87 12.26
CA VAL A 215 -2.22 15.23 11.46
C VAL A 215 -0.95 14.71 12.12
N HIS A 216 -0.23 13.88 11.37
CA HIS A 216 1.06 13.31 11.74
C HIS A 216 2.17 13.92 10.88
N LEU A 217 3.31 14.20 11.52
CA LEU A 217 4.41 14.89 10.86
C LEU A 217 5.50 13.92 10.42
N ALA A 218 5.85 14.00 9.14
CA ALA A 218 7.09 13.44 8.61
C ALA A 218 8.26 14.41 8.84
N GLU A 219 9.46 13.85 8.93
CA GLU A 219 10.70 14.63 9.16
C GLU A 219 11.04 15.52 7.97
N ASP A 220 10.79 15.03 6.75
CA ASP A 220 10.92 15.76 5.51
C ASP A 220 9.97 15.20 4.42
N ALA A 221 10.09 15.71 3.19
CA ALA A 221 9.24 15.35 2.04
C ALA A 221 9.74 14.10 1.27
N SER A 222 10.70 13.34 1.80
CA SER A 222 11.17 12.11 1.17
C SER A 222 10.17 10.96 1.36
N GLU A 223 10.20 9.99 0.44
CA GLU A 223 9.41 8.74 0.53
C GLU A 223 9.68 8.01 1.84
N ASP A 224 10.95 7.91 2.20
CA ASP A 224 11.39 7.18 3.39
C ASP A 224 10.87 7.85 4.66
N ALA A 225 10.90 9.19 4.74
CA ALA A 225 10.39 9.93 5.90
C ALA A 225 8.87 9.85 6.04
N LEU A 226 8.12 9.97 4.94
CA LEU A 226 6.66 9.79 4.94
C LEU A 226 6.30 8.37 5.37
N GLY A 227 7.03 7.40 4.82
CA GLY A 227 6.82 6.01 5.15
C GLY A 227 7.11 5.64 6.59
N ALA A 228 8.19 6.18 7.13
CA ALA A 228 8.52 6.05 8.54
C ALA A 228 7.42 6.69 9.41
N ALA A 229 6.88 7.85 9.02
CA ALA A 229 5.83 8.52 9.77
C ALA A 229 4.51 7.73 9.78
N VAL A 230 4.08 7.19 8.64
CA VAL A 230 2.93 6.27 8.57
C VAL A 230 3.16 5.06 9.48
N ALA A 231 4.32 4.40 9.36
CA ALA A 231 4.62 3.21 10.14
C ALA A 231 4.64 3.50 11.66
N ARG A 232 5.18 4.65 12.08
CA ARG A 232 5.19 5.08 13.48
C ARG A 232 3.78 5.28 14.05
N HIS A 233 2.86 5.84 13.26
CA HIS A 233 1.46 5.98 13.66
C HIS A 233 0.84 4.60 13.91
N LEU A 234 1.00 3.67 12.95
CA LEU A 234 0.45 2.32 13.06
C LEU A 234 0.98 1.59 14.29
N THR A 235 2.28 1.71 14.61
CA THR A 235 2.83 1.09 15.83
C THR A 235 2.29 1.69 17.13
N ARG A 236 1.99 2.99 17.17
CA ARG A 236 1.56 3.65 18.42
C ARG A 236 0.18 3.19 18.87
N GLU A 237 -0.74 3.02 17.94
CA GLU A 237 -2.10 2.52 18.21
C GLU A 237 -2.09 1.08 18.77
N HIS A 238 -0.99 0.33 18.62
CA HIS A 238 -0.87 -1.03 19.16
C HIS A 238 -0.31 -1.10 20.59
N ASP A 239 0.33 -0.04 21.08
CA ASP A 239 0.91 0.03 22.43
C ASP A 239 -0.05 0.67 23.46
N GLU A 240 -1.14 1.31 23.00
CA GLU A 240 -2.18 1.97 23.81
C GLU A 240 -3.41 1.06 24.04
#